data_AF-A0A5K3FWV7-F1
#
_entry.id   AF-A0A5K3FWV7-F1
#
_cell.length_a   1.000
_cell.length_b   1.000
_cell.length_c   1.000
_cell.angle_alpha   90.00
_cell.angle_beta   90.00
_cell.angle_gamma   90.00
#
_symmetry.space_group_name_H-M   'P 1'
#
loop_
_entity.id
_entity.type
_entity.pdbx_description
1 polymer ?
#
loop_
_entity_poly.entity_id
_entity_poly.type
_entity_poly.pdbx_seq_one_letter_code
_entity_poly.pdbx_strand_id
1 'polypeptide(L)'
;MIQKTLLYATEALSVCFAPILPNLVEEVASSLHRTASLSHLERMASPHRGADCSTGSAIVRTAVSWASNHADLLDAVALASTLRQEIASHQYPNAETSRSAWPGPAANPLARLHVTVTTDSDGECLAILKRLNEDVDAEGYSTLCKILRCVSVEITDATARRGEALAVTANVGTQRVSCLLRIADHTAQCPRCRLYNSSNASLCQRCASLVPI
;
A
#
# COMPACT_ATOMS: atom_id res chain seq x y z
N MET A 1 9.06 3.11 -11.70
CA MET A 1 9.49 1.94 -10.90
C MET A 1 8.36 0.92 -10.73
N ILE A 2 7.19 1.31 -10.21
CA ILE A 2 6.02 0.42 -10.03
C ILE A 2 5.61 -0.34 -11.30
N GLN A 3 5.57 0.32 -12.46
CA GLN A 3 5.25 -0.35 -13.74
C GLN A 3 6.17 -1.52 -14.07
N LYS A 4 7.47 -1.41 -13.78
CA LYS A 4 8.43 -2.50 -13.98
C LYS A 4 8.19 -3.64 -12.99
N THR A 5 7.91 -3.32 -11.73
CA THR A 5 7.56 -4.32 -10.72
C THR A 5 6.29 -5.08 -11.10
N LEU A 6 5.26 -4.40 -11.59
CA LEU A 6 4.02 -5.03 -12.05
C LEU A 6 4.26 -5.91 -13.28
N LEU A 7 5.14 -5.49 -14.20
CA LEU A 7 5.53 -6.29 -15.35
C LEU A 7 6.21 -7.60 -14.90
N TYR A 8 7.24 -7.49 -14.04
CA TYR A 8 7.95 -8.67 -13.52
C TYR A 8 7.03 -9.59 -12.71
N ALA A 9 6.10 -9.04 -11.93
CA ALA A 9 5.11 -9.82 -11.22
C ALA A 9 4.18 -10.57 -12.18
N THR A 10 3.75 -9.92 -13.27
CA THR A 10 2.90 -10.54 -14.29
C THR A 10 3.63 -11.68 -15.01
N GLU A 11 4.91 -11.48 -15.36
CA GLU A 11 5.77 -12.51 -15.97
C GLU A 11 5.97 -13.70 -15.01
N ALA A 12 6.29 -13.45 -13.74
CA ALA A 12 6.46 -14.50 -12.74
C ALA A 12 5.16 -15.30 -12.51
N LEU A 13 4.02 -14.61 -12.36
CA LEU A 13 2.72 -15.26 -12.22
C LEU A 13 2.35 -16.09 -13.46
N SER A 14 2.70 -15.60 -14.65
CA SER A 14 2.48 -16.34 -15.90
C SER A 14 3.24 -17.67 -15.92
N VAL A 15 4.48 -17.68 -15.42
CA VAL A 15 5.28 -18.92 -15.28
C VAL A 15 4.65 -19.86 -14.25
N CYS A 16 4.21 -19.34 -13.10
CA CYS A 16 3.59 -20.15 -12.05
C CYS A 16 2.24 -20.74 -12.48
N PHE A 17 1.44 -20.01 -13.27
CA PHE A 17 0.12 -20.44 -13.69
C PHE A 17 0.09 -21.19 -15.02
N ALA A 18 1.16 -21.18 -15.82
CA ALA A 18 1.22 -21.89 -17.10
C ALA A 18 0.83 -23.38 -16.99
N PRO A 19 1.22 -24.14 -15.95
CA PRO A 19 0.80 -25.55 -15.79
C PRO A 19 -0.69 -25.74 -15.47
N ILE A 20 -1.36 -24.72 -14.93
CA ILE A 20 -2.73 -24.80 -14.42
C ILE A 20 -3.72 -24.15 -15.40
N LEU A 21 -3.33 -23.02 -15.99
CA LEU A 21 -4.17 -22.15 -16.83
C LEU A 21 -3.44 -21.75 -18.12
N PRO A 22 -3.03 -22.69 -18.98
CA PRO A 22 -2.19 -22.41 -20.15
C PRO A 22 -2.83 -21.42 -21.13
N ASN A 23 -4.13 -21.58 -21.42
CA ASN A 23 -4.85 -20.69 -22.35
C ASN A 23 -4.91 -19.24 -21.85
N LEU A 24 -5.08 -19.03 -20.54
CA LEU A 24 -5.10 -17.69 -19.94
C LEU A 24 -3.71 -17.05 -20.01
N VAL A 25 -2.66 -17.83 -19.79
CA VAL A 25 -1.28 -17.34 -19.88
C VAL A 25 -0.92 -16.93 -21.31
N GLU A 26 -1.37 -17.67 -22.32
CA GLU A 26 -1.20 -17.28 -23.73
C GLU A 26 -1.95 -15.97 -24.06
N GLU A 27 -3.16 -15.79 -23.54
CA GLU A 27 -3.94 -14.56 -23.71
C GLU A 27 -3.23 -13.35 -23.05
N VAL A 28 -2.73 -13.52 -21.83
CA VAL A 28 -1.94 -12.52 -21.11
C VAL A 28 -0.65 -12.18 -21.87
N ALA A 29 0.06 -13.19 -22.38
CA ALA A 29 1.27 -12.99 -23.17
C ALA A 29 0.98 -12.20 -24.45
N SER A 30 -0.10 -12.53 -25.16
CA SER A 30 -0.52 -11.81 -26.37
C SER A 30 -0.87 -10.34 -26.08
N SER A 31 -1.49 -10.07 -24.94
CA SER A 31 -1.87 -8.73 -24.48
C SER A 31 -0.63 -7.91 -24.08
N LEU A 32 0.33 -8.53 -23.39
CA LEU A 32 1.62 -7.91 -23.06
C LEU A 32 2.42 -7.56 -24.31
N HIS A 33 2.46 -8.45 -25.32
CA HIS A 33 3.18 -8.21 -26.58
C HIS A 33 2.63 -7.03 -27.38
N ARG A 34 1.30 -6.87 -27.44
CA ARG A 34 0.68 -5.69 -28.07
C ARG A 34 1.07 -4.39 -27.35
N THR A 35 1.23 -4.45 -26.03
CA THR A 35 1.59 -3.29 -25.21
C THR A 35 3.08 -2.96 -25.32
N ALA A 36 3.95 -3.98 -25.31
CA ALA A 36 5.39 -3.83 -25.51
C ALA A 36 5.75 -3.30 -26.92
N SER A 37 4.98 -3.68 -27.95
CA SER A 37 5.13 -3.11 -29.29
C SER A 37 4.75 -1.62 -29.39
N LEU A 38 4.03 -1.06 -28.42
CA LEU A 38 3.66 0.36 -28.33
C LEU A 38 4.58 1.16 -27.39
N SER A 39 5.32 0.49 -26.52
CA SER A 39 6.27 1.12 -25.60
C SER A 39 7.70 0.69 -25.95
N HIS A 40 8.50 1.62 -26.44
CA HIS A 40 9.93 1.49 -26.72
C HIS A 40 10.76 1.22 -25.44
N LEU A 41 10.49 0.10 -24.76
CA LEU A 41 11.09 -0.35 -23.50
C LEU A 41 12.02 -1.55 -23.71
N GLU A 42 12.09 -2.10 -24.92
CA GLU A 42 12.88 -3.30 -25.23
C GLU A 42 14.39 -3.07 -25.28
N ARG A 43 14.90 -1.83 -25.21
CA ARG A 43 16.35 -1.59 -25.35
C ARG A 43 17.23 -1.97 -24.15
N MET A 44 16.69 -2.58 -23.09
CA MET A 44 17.48 -3.19 -22.01
C MET A 44 17.06 -4.62 -21.65
N ALA A 45 16.11 -5.22 -22.36
CA ALA A 45 15.80 -6.65 -22.23
C ALA A 45 16.53 -7.38 -23.36
N SER A 46 17.67 -7.98 -23.01
CA SER A 46 18.57 -8.69 -23.91
C SER A 46 17.87 -9.78 -24.77
N PRO A 47 18.46 -10.16 -25.92
CA PRO A 47 17.81 -10.90 -26.99
C PRO A 47 17.87 -12.40 -26.74
N HIS A 48 17.07 -12.93 -25.81
CA HIS A 48 16.88 -14.37 -25.67
C HIS A 48 15.39 -14.72 -25.65
N ARG A 49 14.70 -14.40 -26.76
CA ARG A 49 13.50 -15.12 -27.19
C ARG A 49 13.93 -16.47 -27.79
N GLY A 50 14.36 -17.37 -26.92
CA GLY A 50 14.37 -18.81 -27.15
C GLY A 50 13.49 -19.41 -26.06
N ALA A 51 12.62 -20.34 -26.43
CA ALA A 51 11.67 -21.00 -25.55
C ALA A 51 12.37 -21.93 -24.54
N ASP A 52 13.17 -21.36 -23.64
CA ASP A 52 13.85 -22.10 -22.59
C ASP A 52 13.17 -21.79 -21.27
N CYS A 53 12.78 -22.84 -20.54
CA CYS A 53 12.29 -22.79 -19.16
C CYS A 53 13.25 -22.08 -18.17
N SER A 54 14.42 -21.63 -18.63
CA SER A 54 15.51 -21.00 -17.88
C SER A 54 15.20 -19.56 -17.44
N THR A 55 14.50 -18.75 -18.24
CA THR A 55 14.23 -17.33 -17.91
C THR A 55 13.16 -17.20 -16.84
N GLY A 56 12.09 -18.00 -16.91
CA GLY A 56 11.07 -18.07 -15.85
C GLY A 56 11.65 -18.57 -14.54
N SER A 57 12.55 -19.56 -14.60
CA SER A 57 13.32 -20.03 -13.44
C SER A 57 14.21 -18.94 -12.85
N ALA A 58 14.86 -18.10 -13.67
CA ALA A 58 15.71 -17.02 -13.18
C ALA A 58 14.93 -15.93 -12.41
N ILE A 59 13.78 -15.48 -12.93
CA ILE A 59 12.94 -14.48 -12.24
C ILE A 59 12.43 -15.03 -10.91
N VAL A 60 11.94 -16.27 -10.91
CA VAL A 60 11.45 -16.93 -9.69
C VAL A 60 12.58 -17.09 -8.66
N ARG A 61 13.77 -17.56 -9.06
CA ARG A 61 14.93 -17.67 -8.15
C ARG A 61 15.38 -16.32 -7.60
N THR A 62 15.40 -15.27 -8.42
CA THR A 62 15.76 -13.92 -7.95
C THR A 62 14.72 -13.40 -6.97
N ALA A 63 13.42 -13.65 -7.20
CA ALA A 63 12.37 -13.28 -6.26
C ALA A 63 12.50 -14.04 -4.94
N VAL A 64 12.76 -15.36 -4.98
CA VAL A 64 13.00 -16.18 -3.77
C VAL A 64 14.22 -15.70 -3.01
N SER A 65 15.35 -15.50 -3.69
CA SER A 65 16.58 -15.00 -3.08
C SER A 65 16.38 -13.62 -2.46
N TRP A 66 15.71 -12.70 -3.17
CA TRP A 66 15.39 -11.39 -2.64
C TRP A 66 14.50 -11.48 -1.40
N ALA A 67 13.45 -12.30 -1.43
CA ALA A 67 12.54 -12.49 -0.31
C ALA A 67 13.28 -13.04 0.92
N SER A 68 14.16 -14.03 0.74
CA SER A 68 14.98 -14.56 1.83
C SER A 68 15.93 -13.50 2.42
N ASN A 69 16.51 -12.65 1.58
CA ASN A 69 17.42 -11.59 2.03
C ASN A 69 16.70 -10.38 2.66
N HIS A 70 15.38 -10.28 2.52
CA HIS A 70 14.58 -9.16 3.01
C HIS A 70 13.36 -9.62 3.82
N ALA A 71 13.48 -10.75 4.53
CA ALA A 71 12.41 -11.30 5.35
C ALA A 71 11.86 -10.28 6.35
N ASP A 72 12.74 -9.53 7.04
CA ASP A 72 12.36 -8.48 7.98
C ASP A 72 11.50 -7.37 7.37
N LEU A 73 11.70 -7.07 6.08
CA LEU A 73 10.89 -6.09 5.36
C LEU A 73 9.52 -6.67 5.02
N LEU A 74 9.46 -7.94 4.64
CA LEU A 74 8.19 -8.64 4.38
C LEU A 74 7.35 -8.72 5.65
N ASP A 75 7.96 -9.08 6.78
CA ASP A 75 7.31 -9.14 8.09
C ASP A 75 6.81 -7.75 8.50
N ALA A 76 7.63 -6.70 8.29
CA ALA A 76 7.22 -5.33 8.56
C ALA A 76 6.00 -4.90 7.72
N VAL A 77 5.98 -5.23 6.42
CA VAL A 77 4.85 -4.93 5.53
C VAL A 77 3.61 -5.74 5.91
N ALA A 78 3.76 -7.00 6.28
CA ALA A 78 2.67 -7.85 6.76
C ALA A 78 2.06 -7.30 8.05
N LEU A 79 2.92 -6.85 8.97
CA LEU A 79 2.52 -6.24 10.24
C LEU A 79 1.72 -4.94 10.01
N ALA A 80 2.21 -4.04 9.17
CA ALA A 80 1.48 -2.82 8.81
C ALA A 80 0.18 -3.11 8.04
N SER A 81 0.15 -4.16 7.23
CA SER A 81 -1.07 -4.61 6.53
C SER A 81 -2.11 -5.17 7.50
N THR A 82 -1.67 -5.89 8.53
CA THR A 82 -2.53 -6.37 9.62
C THR A 82 -3.14 -5.20 10.37
N LEU A 83 -2.33 -4.20 10.76
CA LEU A 83 -2.83 -2.97 11.38
C LEU A 83 -3.90 -2.28 10.53
N ARG A 84 -3.68 -2.19 9.21
CA ARG A 84 -4.67 -1.65 8.28
C ARG A 84 -5.98 -2.43 8.32
N GLN A 85 -5.91 -3.76 8.28
CA GLN A 85 -7.09 -4.64 8.28
C GLN A 85 -7.87 -4.53 9.59
N GLU A 86 -7.16 -4.55 10.72
CA GLU A 86 -7.76 -4.36 12.04
C GLU A 86 -8.50 -3.03 12.11
N ILE A 87 -7.86 -1.91 11.78
CA ILE A 87 -8.52 -0.59 11.73
C ILE A 87 -9.73 -0.61 10.79
N ALA A 88 -9.59 -1.17 9.59
CA ALA A 88 -10.67 -1.25 8.60
C ALA A 88 -11.88 -2.05 9.11
N SER A 89 -11.65 -3.13 9.87
CA SER A 89 -12.71 -3.98 10.41
C SER A 89 -13.65 -3.21 11.35
N HIS A 90 -13.14 -2.20 12.05
CA HIS A 90 -13.91 -1.34 12.94
C HIS A 90 -14.76 -0.30 12.22
N GLN A 91 -14.72 -0.23 10.87
CA GLN A 91 -15.54 0.72 10.11
C GLN A 91 -17.04 0.47 10.32
N TYR A 92 -17.44 -0.78 10.56
CA TYR A 92 -18.81 -1.20 10.82
C TYR A 92 -18.87 -1.93 12.16
N PRO A 93 -18.88 -1.20 13.28
CA PRO A 93 -18.75 -1.79 14.62
C PRO A 93 -19.89 -2.76 14.96
N ASN A 94 -21.08 -2.61 14.36
CA ASN A 94 -22.13 -3.61 14.37
C ASN A 94 -22.53 -3.95 12.93
N ALA A 95 -22.51 -5.24 12.57
CA ALA A 95 -22.90 -5.72 11.23
C ALA A 95 -24.36 -5.39 10.87
N GLU A 96 -25.19 -5.06 11.86
CA GLU A 96 -26.60 -4.65 11.69
C GLU A 96 -26.78 -3.16 11.42
N THR A 97 -25.80 -2.31 11.75
CA THR A 97 -25.87 -0.88 11.45
C THR A 97 -25.42 -0.60 10.02
N SER A 98 -26.31 -0.05 9.20
CA SER A 98 -26.03 0.37 7.82
C SER A 98 -25.14 1.63 7.71
N ARG A 99 -24.78 2.26 8.84
CA ARG A 99 -23.96 3.48 8.87
C ARG A 99 -22.54 3.15 9.31
N SER A 100 -21.57 3.53 8.46
CA SER A 100 -20.16 3.41 8.79
C SER A 100 -19.76 4.40 9.90
N ALA A 101 -18.87 3.98 10.79
CA ALA A 101 -18.30 4.83 11.84
C ALA A 101 -17.48 5.99 11.25
N TRP A 102 -16.91 5.80 10.06
CA TRP A 102 -16.28 6.87 9.29
C TRP A 102 -16.52 6.68 7.78
N PRO A 103 -16.51 7.79 7.03
CA PRO A 103 -16.68 7.76 5.58
C PRO A 103 -15.38 7.35 4.87
N GLY A 104 -15.48 6.47 3.88
CA GLY A 104 -14.37 6.09 3.01
C GLY A 104 -14.86 5.19 1.86
N PRO A 105 -14.20 5.19 0.68
CA PRO A 105 -14.55 4.29 -0.40
C PRO A 105 -14.33 2.83 0.01
N ALA A 106 -15.17 1.90 -0.46
CA ALA A 106 -15.02 0.47 -0.14
C ALA A 106 -13.63 -0.08 -0.51
N ALA A 107 -13.05 0.39 -1.61
CA ALA A 107 -11.71 0.01 -2.05
C ALA A 107 -10.57 0.60 -1.18
N ASN A 108 -10.84 1.60 -0.35
CA ASN A 108 -9.88 2.16 0.59
C ASN A 108 -10.59 2.81 1.81
N PRO A 109 -10.98 2.02 2.81
CA PRO A 109 -11.80 2.52 3.93
C PRO A 109 -11.08 3.54 4.81
N LEU A 110 -9.75 3.57 4.81
CA LEU A 110 -8.93 4.47 5.62
C LEU A 110 -8.56 5.78 4.88
N ALA A 111 -9.00 5.98 3.62
CA ALA A 111 -8.56 7.08 2.76
C ALA A 111 -8.72 8.49 3.36
N ARG A 112 -9.65 8.65 4.30
CA ARG A 112 -9.99 9.91 4.96
C ARG A 112 -9.44 10.04 6.37
N LEU A 113 -8.70 9.06 6.86
CA LEU A 113 -8.28 9.03 8.25
C LEU A 113 -6.87 9.60 8.42
N HIS A 114 -6.71 10.45 9.41
CA HIS A 114 -5.45 10.66 10.10
C HIS A 114 -5.37 9.62 11.22
N VAL A 115 -4.32 8.80 11.20
CA VAL A 115 -4.15 7.69 12.15
C VAL A 115 -3.02 8.05 13.11
N THR A 116 -3.34 8.18 14.39
CA THR A 116 -2.34 8.31 15.44
C THR A 116 -2.25 6.98 16.18
N VAL A 117 -1.09 6.34 16.14
CA VAL A 117 -0.81 5.10 16.85
C VAL A 117 -0.17 5.44 18.19
N THR A 118 -0.76 4.90 19.25
CA THR A 118 -0.35 5.04 20.65
C THR A 118 -0.19 3.65 21.25
N THR A 119 0.74 3.51 22.18
CA THR A 119 0.98 2.26 22.90
C THR A 119 1.17 2.54 24.38
N ASP A 120 0.83 1.56 25.21
CA ASP A 120 1.10 1.58 26.64
C ASP A 120 2.48 0.97 26.97
N SER A 121 3.17 0.38 25.97
CA SER A 121 4.48 -0.28 26.13
C SER A 121 5.34 -0.23 24.87
N ASP A 122 6.64 -0.03 25.03
CA ASP A 122 7.60 -0.23 23.95
C ASP A 122 7.72 -1.71 23.60
N GLY A 123 7.54 -2.02 22.32
CA GLY A 123 7.53 -3.39 21.82
C GLY A 123 8.05 -3.48 20.40
N GLU A 124 8.51 -4.66 20.01
CA GLU A 124 9.09 -4.93 18.69
C GLU A 124 8.17 -4.50 17.52
N CYS A 125 6.87 -4.75 17.63
CA CYS A 125 5.91 -4.33 16.59
C CYS A 125 5.87 -2.79 16.44
N LEU A 126 5.96 -2.04 17.54
CA LEU A 126 6.02 -0.59 17.51
C LEU A 126 7.32 -0.09 16.88
N ALA A 127 8.46 -0.68 17.22
CA ALA A 127 9.74 -0.32 16.62
C ALA A 127 9.72 -0.50 15.10
N ILE A 128 9.09 -1.58 14.62
CA ILE A 128 8.87 -1.81 13.19
C ILE A 128 7.97 -0.73 12.57
N LEU A 129 6.86 -0.38 13.23
CA LEU A 129 5.97 0.68 12.74
C LEU A 129 6.66 2.06 12.74
N LYS A 130 7.44 2.38 13.77
CA LYS A 130 8.28 3.58 13.88
C LYS A 130 9.24 3.65 12.69
N ARG A 131 9.99 2.57 12.43
CA ARG A 131 10.90 2.44 11.27
C ARG A 131 10.19 2.67 9.93
N LEU A 132 8.99 2.11 9.75
CA LEU A 132 8.20 2.34 8.53
C LEU A 132 7.66 3.77 8.41
N ASN A 133 7.65 4.54 9.50
CA ASN A 133 7.13 5.90 9.54
C ASN A 133 8.21 6.99 9.51
N GLU A 134 9.48 6.65 9.74
CA GLU A 134 10.61 7.60 9.83
C GLU A 134 10.83 8.37 8.53
N ASP A 135 10.88 7.68 7.39
CA ASP A 135 11.17 8.30 6.10
C ASP A 135 9.90 8.79 5.40
N VAL A 136 9.75 10.11 5.34
CA VAL A 136 8.66 10.80 4.63
C VAL A 136 9.14 11.22 3.25
N ASP A 137 8.39 10.87 2.20
CA ASP A 137 8.74 11.27 0.84
C ASP A 137 8.44 12.75 0.54
N ALA A 138 8.80 13.20 -0.65
CA ALA A 138 8.53 14.56 -1.13
C ALA A 138 7.02 14.90 -1.24
N GLU A 139 6.14 13.89 -1.20
CA GLU A 139 4.68 14.06 -1.21
C GLU A 139 4.10 14.13 0.22
N GLY A 140 4.92 14.02 1.26
CA GLY A 140 4.50 14.04 2.66
C GLY A 140 4.02 12.68 3.19
N TYR A 141 4.32 11.57 2.50
CA TYR A 141 3.87 10.23 2.86
C TYR A 141 5.01 9.33 3.29
N SER A 142 4.90 8.79 4.51
CA SER A 142 5.75 7.69 4.97
C SER A 142 5.38 6.36 4.30
N THR A 143 6.28 5.38 4.38
CA THR A 143 6.00 4.00 3.92
C THR A 143 4.79 3.41 4.64
N LEU A 144 4.70 3.63 5.96
CA LEU A 144 3.56 3.21 6.77
C LEU A 144 2.25 3.85 6.27
N CYS A 145 2.26 5.16 6.01
CA CYS A 145 1.09 5.88 5.49
C CYS A 145 0.63 5.33 4.13
N LYS A 146 1.57 4.97 3.25
CA LYS A 146 1.28 4.34 1.94
C LYS A 146 0.65 2.96 2.08
N ILE A 147 1.10 2.14 3.03
CA ILE A 147 0.52 0.81 3.31
C ILE A 147 -0.90 0.95 3.88
N LEU A 148 -1.07 1.83 4.87
CA LEU A 148 -2.38 2.17 5.45
C LEU A 148 -3.30 2.91 4.47
N ARG A 149 -2.76 3.47 3.39
CA ARG A 149 -3.44 4.30 2.37
C ARG A 149 -4.35 5.34 3.03
N CYS A 150 -3.87 5.96 4.09
CA CYS A 150 -4.58 6.96 4.87
C CYS A 150 -4.03 8.36 4.57
N VAL A 151 -4.51 9.37 5.27
CA VAL A 151 -4.11 10.77 5.05
C VAL A 151 -2.74 11.04 5.67
N SER A 152 -2.58 10.65 6.93
CA SER A 152 -1.30 10.76 7.64
C SER A 152 -1.22 9.68 8.72
N VAL A 153 0.00 9.38 9.14
CA VAL A 153 0.28 8.51 10.28
C VAL A 153 1.21 9.23 11.24
N GLU A 154 0.84 9.23 12.50
CA GLU A 154 1.67 9.70 13.60
C GLU A 154 1.84 8.57 14.61
N ILE A 155 3.04 8.42 15.16
CA ILE A 155 3.31 7.48 16.25
C ILE A 155 3.77 8.30 17.44
N THR A 156 3.05 8.17 18.55
CA THR A 156 3.33 8.96 19.76
C THR A 156 3.18 8.09 21.00
N ASP A 157 4.06 8.33 21.98
CA ASP A 157 4.07 7.63 23.27
C ASP A 157 3.11 8.28 24.28
N ALA A 158 2.57 9.46 23.97
CA ALA A 158 1.59 10.15 24.81
C ALA A 158 0.17 9.80 24.36
N THR A 159 -0.73 9.53 25.31
CA THR A 159 -2.18 9.49 25.02
C THR A 159 -2.60 10.86 24.50
N ALA A 160 -2.70 11.01 23.18
CA ALA A 160 -3.13 12.26 22.58
C ALA A 160 -4.52 12.61 23.14
N ARG A 161 -4.72 13.90 23.44
CA ARG A 161 -5.98 14.40 24.02
C ARG A 161 -7.15 13.89 23.18
N ARG A 162 -8.08 13.17 23.81
CA ARG A 162 -9.34 12.71 23.20
C ARG A 162 -10.18 13.93 22.79
N GLY A 163 -9.94 14.45 21.60
CA GLY A 163 -10.89 15.30 20.88
C GLY A 163 -12.00 14.44 20.26
N GLU A 164 -12.62 14.90 19.17
CA GLU A 164 -13.55 14.12 18.32
C GLU A 164 -12.84 12.99 17.52
N ALA A 165 -11.85 12.33 18.14
CA ALA A 165 -11.13 11.21 17.54
C ALA A 165 -11.77 9.89 18.01
N LEU A 166 -11.98 8.97 17.06
CA LEU A 166 -12.46 7.64 17.37
C LEU A 166 -11.30 6.77 17.85
N ALA A 167 -11.43 6.21 19.05
CA ALA A 167 -10.44 5.27 19.59
C ALA A 167 -10.75 3.85 19.13
N VAL A 168 -9.74 3.19 18.56
CA VAL A 168 -9.78 1.81 18.11
C VAL A 168 -8.59 1.06 18.70
N THR A 169 -8.79 -0.20 19.05
CA THR A 169 -7.73 -1.07 19.53
C THR A 169 -7.48 -2.14 18.48
N ALA A 170 -6.26 -2.19 17.95
CA ALA A 170 -5.86 -3.14 16.92
C ALA A 170 -4.88 -4.17 17.48
N ASN A 171 -5.04 -5.44 17.11
CA ASN A 171 -4.07 -6.48 17.45
C ASN A 171 -3.10 -6.64 16.28
N VAL A 172 -1.82 -6.35 16.53
CA VAL A 172 -0.78 -6.33 15.51
C VAL A 172 0.31 -7.31 15.94
N GLY A 173 0.30 -8.50 15.32
CA GLY A 173 1.12 -9.62 15.78
C GLY A 173 0.71 -10.05 17.19
N THR A 174 1.65 -10.04 18.13
CA THR A 174 1.41 -10.37 19.54
C THR A 174 1.07 -9.16 20.42
N GLN A 175 1.09 -7.95 19.85
CA GLN A 175 0.91 -6.71 20.59
C GLN A 175 -0.42 -6.05 20.29
N ARG A 176 -0.96 -5.37 21.30
CA ARG A 176 -2.16 -4.56 21.18
C ARG A 176 -1.75 -3.10 21.10
N VAL A 177 -2.17 -2.43 20.03
CA VAL A 177 -1.91 -1.01 19.82
C VAL A 177 -3.22 -0.22 19.84
N SER A 178 -3.16 0.99 20.38
CA SER A 178 -4.29 1.90 20.45
C SER A 178 -4.18 2.92 19.33
N CYS A 179 -5.18 3.00 18.48
CA CYS A 179 -5.24 3.94 17.36
C CYS A 179 -6.29 5.01 17.63
N LEU A 180 -5.92 6.27 17.49
CA LEU A 180 -6.83 7.40 17.46
C LEU A 180 -7.03 7.80 16.00
N LEU A 181 -8.28 7.76 15.56
CA LEU A 181 -8.67 8.01 14.17
C LEU A 181 -9.37 9.36 14.10
N ARG A 182 -8.82 10.28 13.32
CA ARG A 182 -9.44 11.59 13.04
C ARG A 182 -9.80 11.69 11.58
N ILE A 183 -11.01 12.14 11.27
CA ILE A 183 -11.49 12.28 9.90
C ILE A 183 -10.95 13.58 9.30
N ALA A 184 -10.39 13.51 8.10
CA ALA A 184 -10.00 14.66 7.31
C ALA A 184 -11.23 15.41 6.76
N ASP A 185 -11.10 16.74 6.72
CA ASP A 185 -12.15 17.60 6.20
C ASP A 185 -12.42 17.30 4.72
N HIS A 186 -13.68 17.39 4.31
CA HIS A 186 -14.11 17.18 2.93
C HIS A 186 -13.48 18.21 1.97
N THR A 187 -13.21 19.41 2.45
CA THR A 187 -12.52 20.47 1.70
C THR A 187 -11.07 20.15 1.42
N ALA A 188 -10.47 19.18 2.11
CA ALA A 188 -9.07 18.79 1.92
C ALA A 188 -8.86 17.79 0.77
N GLN A 189 -9.91 17.42 0.02
CA GLN A 189 -9.79 16.48 -1.08
C GLN A 189 -9.26 17.15 -2.35
N CYS A 190 -8.12 16.65 -2.84
CA CYS A 190 -7.60 17.03 -4.14
C CYS A 190 -8.55 16.54 -5.26
N PRO A 191 -9.02 17.41 -6.16
CA PRO A 191 -9.98 17.04 -7.20
C PRO A 191 -9.39 16.08 -8.24
N ARG A 192 -8.07 16.07 -8.43
CA ARG A 192 -7.38 15.23 -9.42
C ARG A 192 -7.11 13.81 -8.91
N CYS A 193 -6.38 13.66 -7.81
CA CYS A 193 -6.00 12.35 -7.30
C CYS A 193 -6.94 11.80 -6.23
N ARG A 194 -7.93 12.58 -5.78
CA ARG A 194 -8.91 12.24 -4.74
C ARG A 194 -8.31 11.96 -3.35
N LEU A 195 -7.02 12.24 -3.16
CA LEU A 195 -6.35 12.17 -1.86
C LEU A 195 -6.73 13.39 -1.00
N TYR A 196 -6.84 13.17 0.32
CA TYR A 196 -7.23 14.20 1.29
C TYR A 196 -6.01 14.95 1.84
N ASN A 197 -5.21 15.54 0.97
CA ASN A 197 -3.98 16.25 1.33
C ASN A 197 -3.83 17.62 0.63
N SER A 198 -4.93 18.22 0.16
CA SER A 198 -4.92 19.57 -0.40
C SER A 198 -5.32 20.62 0.63
N SER A 199 -4.73 21.80 0.55
CA SER A 199 -5.25 23.00 1.23
C SER A 199 -6.42 23.58 0.43
N ASN A 200 -7.60 23.68 1.04
CA ASN A 200 -8.78 24.40 0.50
C ASN A 200 -9.24 23.98 -0.91
N ALA A 201 -9.47 22.68 -1.14
CA ALA A 201 -9.97 22.10 -2.38
C ALA A 201 -9.11 22.38 -3.65
N SER A 202 -7.89 22.85 -3.45
CA SER A 202 -6.90 23.04 -4.52
C SER A 202 -6.25 21.70 -4.90
N LEU A 203 -5.39 21.72 -5.92
CA LEU A 203 -4.56 20.56 -6.22
C LEU A 203 -3.56 20.33 -5.08
N CYS A 204 -3.41 19.09 -4.62
CA CYS A 204 -2.34 18.76 -3.69
C CYS A 204 -0.96 18.98 -4.33
N GLN A 205 0.08 19.11 -3.51
CA GLN A 205 1.45 19.43 -3.96
C GLN A 205 1.93 18.52 -5.10
N ARG A 206 1.63 17.23 -5.02
CA ARG A 206 1.91 16.25 -6.08
C ARG A 206 1.17 16.54 -7.38
N CYS A 207 -0.10 16.89 -7.31
CA CYS A 207 -0.92 17.13 -8.50
C CYS A 207 -0.64 18.50 -9.12
N ALA A 208 -0.28 19.49 -8.30
CA ALA A 208 0.07 20.84 -8.73
C ALA A 208 1.28 20.82 -9.67
N SER A 209 2.31 20.02 -9.38
CA SER A 209 3.50 19.91 -10.23
C SER A 209 3.25 19.21 -11.58
N LEU A 210 2.11 18.55 -11.75
CA LEU A 210 1.74 17.79 -12.96
C LEU A 210 0.71 18.51 -13.83
N VAL A 211 0.27 19.72 -13.46
CA VAL A 211 -0.58 20.57 -14.29
C VAL A 211 0.28 21.75 -14.75
N PRO A 212 0.61 21.86 -16.05
CA PRO A 212 1.26 23.05 -16.56
C PRO A 212 0.32 24.25 -16.40
N ILE A 213 0.88 25.39 -15.95
CA ILE A 213 0.21 26.68 -15.80
C ILE A 213 -0.01 27.30 -17.18
#